data_AF-A0A945M8Y7-F1
#
_entry.id   AF-A0A945M8Y7-F1
#
_cell.length_a   1.000
_cell.length_b   1.000
_cell.length_c   1.000
_cell.angle_alpha   90.00
_cell.angle_beta   90.00
_cell.angle_gamma   90.00
#
_symmetry.space_group_name_H-M   'P 1'
#
loop_
_entity.id
_entity.type
_entity.pdbx_description
1 polymer ?
#
loop_
_entity_poly.entity_id
_entity_poly.type
_entity_poly.pdbx_seq_one_letter_code
_entity_poly.pdbx_strand_id
1 'polypeptide(L)'
;DYPTYKVDDGMKEPRAVNAMIFVDEVTEFNGPLMMVPASHASLFMPEIPEYDTKITTYPHGRYPDVEWVKPVMLANGLLAPKGPAGSIIFMHLLTVHGSGPNMSPWHRSVMSLTLNSVENKAEGTVRGPAVCHDYTPIRSLPGSALLELTG
;
A
#
# COMPACT_ATOMS: atom_id res chain seq x y z
N ASP A 1 3.27 2.09 4.80
CA ASP A 1 4.17 1.95 3.64
C ASP A 1 5.41 2.81 3.72
N TYR A 2 5.31 4.14 3.55
CA TYR A 2 6.51 4.97 3.38
C TYR A 2 7.59 4.83 4.47
N PRO A 3 7.29 4.72 5.78
CA PRO A 3 8.32 4.55 6.81
C PRO A 3 9.22 3.32 6.55
N THR A 4 8.63 2.18 6.18
CA THR A 4 9.38 0.97 5.76
C THR A 4 10.24 1.29 4.54
N TYR A 5 9.69 1.91 3.49
CA TYR A 5 10.46 2.14 2.26
C TYR A 5 11.59 3.15 2.45
N LYS A 6 11.40 4.14 3.31
CA LYS A 6 12.42 5.12 3.64
C LYS A 6 13.59 4.49 4.38
N VAL A 7 13.33 3.66 5.38
CA VAL A 7 14.39 3.07 6.22
C VAL A 7 15.03 1.87 5.57
N ASP A 8 14.22 0.96 5.04
CA ASP A 8 14.67 -0.36 4.63
C ASP A 8 15.12 -0.38 3.16
N ASP A 9 14.52 0.48 2.32
CA ASP A 9 14.85 0.59 0.89
C ASP A 9 15.62 1.88 0.56
N GLY A 10 15.84 2.77 1.52
CA GLY A 10 16.49 4.05 1.27
C GLY A 10 15.73 4.97 0.31
N MET A 11 14.40 4.84 0.22
CA MET A 11 13.56 5.73 -0.58
C MET A 11 13.60 7.15 0.01
N LYS A 12 14.13 8.11 -0.76
CA LYS A 12 14.43 9.47 -0.25
C LYS A 12 13.17 10.31 -0.05
N GLU A 13 12.27 10.26 -1.03
CA GLU A 13 11.02 11.03 -1.05
C GLU A 13 9.82 10.09 -1.29
N PRO A 14 8.60 10.42 -0.82
CA PRO A 14 7.40 9.59 -1.06
C PRO A 14 6.86 9.76 -2.50
N ARG A 15 7.74 9.82 -3.51
CA ARG A 15 7.39 9.99 -4.93
C ARG A 15 6.98 8.66 -5.58
N ALA A 16 6.09 7.94 -4.93
CA ALA A 16 5.50 6.71 -5.44
C ALA A 16 3.99 6.66 -5.19
N VAL A 17 3.30 5.84 -5.98
CA VAL A 17 1.87 5.55 -5.81
C VAL A 17 1.69 4.05 -5.62
N ASN A 18 0.84 3.68 -4.66
CA ASN A 18 0.35 2.32 -4.55
C ASN A 18 -0.90 2.17 -5.41
N ALA A 19 -0.87 1.21 -6.33
CA ALA A 19 -2.02 0.73 -7.08
C ALA A 19 -2.42 -0.63 -6.51
N MET A 20 -3.58 -0.67 -5.84
CA MET A 20 -4.14 -1.89 -5.26
C MET A 20 -5.29 -2.36 -6.13
N ILE A 21 -5.10 -3.49 -6.80
CA ILE A 21 -6.03 -4.09 -7.76
C ILE A 21 -6.80 -5.19 -7.05
N PHE A 22 -8.12 -5.09 -7.10
CA PHE A 22 -9.02 -6.10 -6.56
C PHE A 22 -9.02 -7.31 -7.49
N VAL A 23 -8.55 -8.45 -6.99
CA VAL A 23 -8.64 -9.73 -7.72
C VAL A 23 -9.99 -10.40 -7.43
N ASP A 24 -10.45 -10.29 -6.19
CA ASP A 24 -11.80 -10.66 -5.76
C ASP A 24 -12.67 -9.40 -5.57
N GLU A 25 -14.00 -9.55 -5.58
CA GLU A 25 -14.90 -8.48 -5.15
C GLU A 25 -14.62 -8.06 -3.70
N VAL A 26 -14.63 -6.75 -3.44
CA VAL A 26 -14.43 -6.20 -2.09
C VAL A 26 -15.74 -5.61 -1.59
N THR A 27 -16.22 -6.15 -0.49
CA THR A 27 -17.46 -5.74 0.19
C THR A 27 -17.15 -5.23 1.60
N GLU A 28 -18.17 -4.85 2.36
CA GLU A 28 -17.99 -4.50 3.77
C GLU A 28 -17.69 -5.73 4.66
N PHE A 29 -18.02 -6.93 4.19
CA PHE A 29 -17.99 -8.15 5.00
C PHE A 29 -16.67 -8.92 4.91
N ASN A 30 -15.95 -8.81 3.80
CA ASN A 30 -14.73 -9.60 3.57
C ASN A 30 -13.43 -8.89 3.99
N GLY A 31 -13.53 -7.95 4.94
CA GLY A 31 -12.40 -7.22 5.51
C GLY A 31 -11.77 -6.20 4.53
N PRO A 32 -12.53 -5.21 4.05
CA PRO A 32 -12.01 -4.23 3.09
C PRO A 32 -10.86 -3.43 3.69
N LEU A 33 -10.03 -2.85 2.83
CA LEU A 33 -9.04 -1.88 3.27
C LEU A 33 -9.77 -0.63 3.79
N MET A 34 -9.46 -0.22 5.01
CA MET A 34 -9.88 1.05 5.60
C MET A 34 -8.78 2.08 5.39
N MET A 35 -9.18 3.31 5.11
CA MET A 35 -8.30 4.42 4.79
C MET A 35 -8.79 5.68 5.47
N VAL A 36 -7.87 6.58 5.83
CA VAL A 36 -8.19 7.90 6.36
C VAL A 36 -8.05 8.92 5.23
N PRO A 37 -9.15 9.51 4.74
CA PRO A 37 -9.10 10.55 3.70
C PRO A 37 -8.15 11.69 4.09
N ALA A 38 -7.47 12.28 3.11
CA ALA A 38 -6.55 13.43 3.27
C ALA A 38 -5.38 13.27 4.27
N SER A 39 -5.20 12.09 4.88
CA SER A 39 -4.14 11.86 5.88
C SER A 39 -2.72 12.07 5.34
N HIS A 40 -2.51 11.78 4.06
CA HIS A 40 -1.23 12.02 3.39
C HIS A 40 -0.75 13.48 3.40
N ALA A 41 -1.68 14.44 3.52
CA ALA A 41 -1.37 15.87 3.56
C ALA A 41 -1.24 16.42 4.99
N SER A 42 -1.81 15.72 5.95
CA SER A 42 -1.92 16.18 7.35
C SER A 42 -0.80 15.64 8.24
N LEU A 43 -0.11 14.60 7.79
CA LEU A 43 0.84 13.88 8.61
C LEU A 43 2.27 14.24 8.22
N PHE A 44 2.97 14.87 9.17
CA PHE A 44 4.43 14.75 9.24
C PHE A 44 4.77 13.26 9.40
N MET A 45 5.91 12.81 8.88
CA MET A 45 6.31 11.41 9.07
C MET A 45 6.27 11.06 10.57
N PRO A 46 5.62 9.96 10.99
CA PRO A 46 5.75 9.52 12.38
C PRO A 46 7.23 9.25 12.70
N GLU A 47 7.57 9.25 13.99
CA GLU A 47 8.79 8.56 14.41
C GLU A 47 8.76 7.15 13.83
N ILE A 48 9.83 6.75 13.14
CA ILE A 48 9.82 5.53 12.35
C ILE A 48 9.88 4.35 13.34
N PRO A 49 8.80 3.57 13.48
CA PRO A 49 8.73 2.54 14.50
C PRO A 49 9.65 1.38 14.12
N GLU A 50 10.09 0.61 15.13
CA GLU A 50 10.76 -0.66 14.90
C GLU A 50 9.85 -1.66 14.17
N TYR A 51 10.44 -2.73 13.63
CA TYR A 51 9.67 -3.78 13.01
C TYR A 51 8.70 -4.41 14.01
N ASP A 52 7.45 -4.56 13.60
CA ASP A 52 6.48 -5.33 14.37
C ASP A 52 5.92 -6.49 13.53
N THR A 53 6.37 -7.68 13.87
CA THR A 53 5.96 -8.95 13.25
C THR A 53 4.85 -9.66 14.04
N LYS A 54 4.38 -9.08 15.16
CA LYS A 54 3.35 -9.69 16.01
C LYS A 54 1.94 -9.48 15.46
N ILE A 55 1.73 -8.39 14.72
CA ILE A 55 0.42 -7.94 14.26
C ILE A 55 0.06 -8.52 12.88
N THR A 56 1.06 -8.91 12.10
CA THR A 56 0.88 -9.37 10.72
C THR A 56 1.96 -10.37 10.32
N THR A 57 1.69 -11.14 9.27
CA THR A 57 2.69 -12.01 8.62
C THR A 57 3.68 -11.23 7.75
N TYR A 58 3.51 -9.91 7.58
CA TYR A 58 4.46 -9.08 6.83
C TYR A 58 5.72 -8.77 7.67
N PRO A 59 6.90 -9.30 7.31
CA PRO A 59 8.08 -9.28 8.18
C PRO A 59 8.75 -7.90 8.30
N HIS A 60 8.40 -6.95 7.43
CA HIS A 60 9.02 -5.62 7.36
C HIS A 60 8.05 -4.48 7.73
N GLY A 61 6.93 -4.81 8.37
CA GLY A 61 5.92 -3.84 8.74
C GLY A 61 6.41 -2.90 9.84
N ARG A 62 6.39 -1.59 9.58
CA ARG A 62 6.62 -0.53 10.56
C ARG A 62 5.30 0.20 10.78
N TYR A 63 4.66 -0.06 11.93
CA TYR A 63 3.32 0.45 12.25
C TYR A 63 3.41 1.56 13.30
N PRO A 64 2.88 2.77 13.03
CA PRO A 64 2.83 3.81 14.04
C PRO A 64 1.88 3.40 15.17
N ASP A 65 2.09 3.97 16.35
CA ASP A 65 1.14 3.85 17.46
C ASP A 65 -0.24 4.35 17.03
N VAL A 66 -1.30 3.65 17.46
CA VAL A 66 -2.69 4.03 17.20
C VAL A 66 -2.97 5.44 17.74
N GLU A 67 -2.43 5.82 18.89
CA GLU A 67 -2.63 7.15 19.46
C GLU A 67 -2.02 8.26 18.57
N TRP A 68 -1.03 7.94 17.74
CA TRP A 68 -0.46 8.89 16.79
C TRP A 68 -1.37 9.15 15.58
N VAL A 69 -2.04 8.11 15.05
CA VAL A 69 -2.97 8.25 13.91
C VAL A 69 -4.38 8.67 14.33
N LYS A 70 -4.75 8.48 15.59
CA LYS A 70 -6.10 8.74 16.11
C LYS A 70 -6.61 10.16 15.87
N PRO A 71 -5.84 11.25 16.04
CA PRO A 71 -6.33 12.60 15.77
C PRO A 71 -6.76 12.80 14.31
N VAL A 72 -5.98 12.29 13.34
CA VAL A 72 -6.32 12.42 11.91
C VAL A 72 -7.50 11.52 11.54
N MET A 73 -7.62 10.34 12.15
CA MET A 73 -8.79 9.46 11.98
C MET A 73 -10.08 10.13 12.47
N LEU A 74 -10.04 10.79 13.64
CA LEU A 74 -11.19 11.50 14.19
C LEU A 74 -11.56 12.73 13.36
N ALA A 75 -10.58 13.46 12.82
CA ALA A 75 -10.81 14.65 12.01
C ALA A 75 -11.37 14.32 10.61
N ASN A 76 -10.84 13.28 9.96
CA ASN A 76 -11.13 13.00 8.55
C ASN A 76 -12.06 11.79 8.34
N GLY A 77 -12.36 11.04 9.40
CA GLY A 77 -13.15 9.82 9.35
C GLY A 77 -12.43 8.65 8.69
N LEU A 78 -13.20 7.60 8.44
CA LEU A 78 -12.74 6.36 7.79
C LEU A 78 -13.56 6.08 6.55
N LEU A 79 -12.88 5.57 5.54
CA LEU A 79 -13.42 5.20 4.25
C LEU A 79 -12.95 3.78 3.95
N ALA A 80 -13.85 2.92 3.49
CA ALA A 80 -13.52 1.59 3.00
C ALA A 80 -13.96 1.46 1.53
N PRO A 81 -13.04 1.66 0.56
CA PRO A 81 -13.35 1.48 -0.85
C PRO A 81 -13.80 0.04 -1.12
N LYS A 82 -14.89 -0.10 -1.86
CA LYS A 82 -15.54 -1.37 -2.22
C LYS A 82 -15.79 -1.37 -3.72
N GLY A 83 -15.88 -2.54 -4.31
CA GLY A 83 -16.12 -2.68 -5.74
C GLY A 83 -15.88 -4.10 -6.24
N PRO A 84 -16.31 -4.38 -7.48
CA PRO A 84 -16.09 -5.68 -8.11
C PRO A 84 -14.60 -5.95 -8.36
N ALA A 85 -14.28 -7.22 -8.64
CA ALA A 85 -12.97 -7.60 -9.17
C ALA A 85 -12.61 -6.75 -10.40
N GLY A 86 -11.32 -6.39 -10.51
CA GLY A 86 -10.80 -5.45 -11.51
C GLY A 86 -10.83 -3.98 -11.09
N SER A 87 -11.48 -3.62 -9.98
CA SER A 87 -11.41 -2.26 -9.43
C SER A 87 -10.01 -1.95 -8.90
N ILE A 88 -9.62 -0.67 -8.92
CA ILE A 88 -8.29 -0.21 -8.51
C ILE A 88 -8.40 0.94 -7.51
N ILE A 89 -7.66 0.85 -6.41
CA ILE A 89 -7.38 1.97 -5.51
C ILE A 89 -6.00 2.54 -5.86
N PHE A 90 -5.93 3.83 -6.17
CA PHE A 90 -4.68 4.59 -6.18
C PHE A 90 -4.51 5.33 -4.86
N MET A 91 -3.38 5.14 -4.18
CA MET A 91 -3.11 5.80 -2.90
C MET A 91 -1.68 6.30 -2.76
N HIS A 92 -1.55 7.45 -2.09
CA HIS A 92 -0.27 8.01 -1.71
C HIS A 92 0.36 7.20 -0.56
N LEU A 93 1.69 7.03 -0.55
CA LEU A 93 2.40 6.20 0.44
C LEU A 93 2.26 6.63 1.92
N LEU A 94 1.90 7.89 2.14
CA LEU A 94 1.63 8.48 3.47
C LEU A 94 0.16 8.36 3.90
N THR A 95 -0.71 7.80 3.07
CA THR A 95 -2.12 7.61 3.46
C THR A 95 -2.19 6.59 4.59
N VAL A 96 -2.81 6.95 5.71
CA VAL A 96 -3.08 5.98 6.77
C VAL A 96 -4.12 5.00 6.28
N HIS A 97 -3.78 3.72 6.36
CA HIS A 97 -4.65 2.63 5.94
C HIS A 97 -4.34 1.35 6.72
N GLY A 98 -5.30 0.43 6.73
CA GLY A 98 -5.17 -0.90 7.33
C GLY A 98 -6.42 -1.72 7.07
N SER A 99 -6.37 -3.03 7.30
CA SER A 99 -7.54 -3.91 7.15
C SER A 99 -7.72 -4.80 8.37
N GLY A 100 -8.97 -5.06 8.73
CA GLY A 100 -9.31 -6.04 9.77
C GLY A 100 -9.27 -7.49 9.26
N PRO A 101 -9.47 -8.46 10.16
CA PRO A 101 -9.61 -9.87 9.78
C PRO A 101 -10.85 -10.08 8.91
N ASN A 102 -10.76 -11.03 7.98
CA ASN A 102 -11.90 -11.48 7.18
C ASN A 102 -12.59 -12.64 7.91
N MET A 103 -13.80 -12.39 8.41
CA MET A 103 -14.65 -13.40 9.08
C MET A 103 -15.70 -14.02 8.15
N SER A 104 -15.79 -13.53 6.91
CA SER A 104 -16.74 -14.01 5.92
C SER A 104 -16.22 -15.27 5.21
N PRO A 105 -17.09 -16.01 4.48
CA PRO A 105 -16.65 -17.15 3.68
C PRO A 105 -16.02 -16.74 2.33
N TRP A 106 -16.03 -15.46 1.95
CA TRP A 106 -15.53 -15.00 0.66
C TRP A 106 -14.08 -14.55 0.73
N HIS A 107 -13.30 -14.88 -0.30
CA HIS A 107 -11.92 -14.40 -0.42
C HIS A 107 -11.85 -12.88 -0.63
N ARG A 108 -10.67 -12.32 -0.36
CA ARG A 108 -10.36 -10.90 -0.58
C ARG A 108 -8.90 -10.74 -0.98
N SER A 109 -8.58 -11.23 -2.18
CA SER A 109 -7.26 -11.12 -2.78
C SER A 109 -7.09 -9.75 -3.42
N VAL A 110 -5.98 -9.09 -3.08
CA VAL A 110 -5.62 -7.77 -3.62
C VAL A 110 -4.18 -7.84 -4.08
N MET A 111 -3.95 -7.50 -5.35
CA MET A 111 -2.59 -7.31 -5.88
C MET A 111 -2.15 -5.87 -5.59
N SER A 112 -0.94 -5.70 -5.08
CA SER A 112 -0.37 -4.38 -4.80
C SER A 112 0.84 -4.12 -5.69
N LEU A 113 0.86 -2.95 -6.33
CA LEU A 113 1.97 -2.44 -7.13
C LEU A 113 2.39 -1.08 -6.58
N THR A 114 3.64 -0.94 -6.16
CA THR A 114 4.22 0.36 -5.77
C THR A 114 5.01 0.92 -6.96
N LEU A 115 4.47 1.92 -7.62
CA LEU A 115 5.09 2.56 -8.77
C LEU A 115 5.84 3.81 -8.32
N ASN A 116 7.18 3.75 -8.38
CA ASN A 116 8.06 4.81 -7.93
C ASN A 116 8.57 5.64 -9.12
N SER A 117 8.81 6.94 -8.90
CA SER A 117 9.47 7.78 -9.91
C SER A 117 10.87 7.27 -10.23
N VAL A 118 11.24 7.25 -11.52
CA VAL A 118 12.60 6.87 -11.97
C VAL A 118 13.70 7.83 -11.49
N GLU A 119 13.30 9.02 -11.05
CA GLU A 119 14.18 10.02 -10.43
C GLU A 119 14.34 9.81 -8.90
N ASN A 120 13.52 8.96 -8.27
CA ASN A 120 13.47 8.74 -6.83
C ASN A 120 14.06 7.36 -6.46
N LYS A 121 15.31 7.12 -6.83
CA LYS A 121 15.93 5.79 -6.72
C LYS A 121 16.08 5.34 -5.27
N ALA A 122 15.57 4.14 -4.98
CA ALA A 122 15.77 3.41 -3.74
C ALA A 122 17.09 2.61 -3.80
N GLU A 123 17.93 2.74 -2.78
CA GLU A 123 19.29 2.17 -2.79
C GLU A 123 19.44 1.02 -1.77
N GLY A 124 18.48 0.86 -0.87
CA GLY A 124 18.47 -0.16 0.18
C GLY A 124 18.06 -1.53 -0.32
N THR A 125 18.63 -2.56 0.29
CA THR A 125 18.49 -3.98 -0.12
C THR A 125 17.85 -4.84 0.96
N VAL A 126 17.40 -4.25 2.07
CA VAL A 126 16.93 -4.97 3.26
C VAL A 126 15.74 -5.87 2.95
N ARG A 127 14.83 -5.44 2.07
CA ARG A 127 13.66 -6.22 1.63
C ARG A 127 13.94 -7.11 0.40
N GLY A 128 15.21 -7.26 0.01
CA GLY A 128 15.67 -8.15 -1.05
C GLY A 128 14.94 -7.94 -2.39
N PRO A 129 14.41 -9.00 -3.03
CA PRO A 129 13.81 -8.91 -4.37
C PRO A 129 12.49 -8.12 -4.39
N ALA A 130 11.92 -7.76 -3.24
CA ALA A 130 10.78 -6.85 -3.17
C ALA A 130 11.15 -5.40 -3.55
N VAL A 131 12.45 -5.06 -3.56
CA VAL A 131 12.96 -3.77 -4.03
C VAL A 131 13.49 -3.93 -5.45
N CYS A 132 12.84 -3.27 -6.41
CA CYS A 132 13.35 -3.22 -7.77
C CYS A 132 14.45 -2.15 -7.86
N HIS A 133 15.62 -2.54 -8.37
CA HIS A 133 16.71 -1.61 -8.69
C HIS A 133 16.89 -1.38 -10.21
N ASP A 134 15.94 -1.86 -11.02
CA ASP A 134 15.81 -1.44 -12.42
C ASP A 134 14.92 -0.19 -12.49
N TYR A 135 15.53 0.91 -12.93
CA TYR A 135 14.90 2.22 -13.03
C TYR A 135 14.54 2.59 -14.48
N THR A 136 14.58 1.61 -15.39
CA THR A 136 14.11 1.80 -16.76
C THR A 136 12.62 2.18 -16.72
N PRO A 137 12.20 3.29 -17.37
CA PRO A 137 10.79 3.65 -17.41
C PRO A 137 9.94 2.52 -17.97
N ILE A 138 8.91 2.13 -17.22
CA ILE A 138 7.95 1.13 -17.68
C ILE A 138 7.22 1.64 -18.92
N ARG A 139 7.00 0.74 -19.88
CA ARG A 139 6.24 1.04 -21.09
C ARG A 139 4.87 0.43 -20.96
N SER A 140 3.83 1.22 -21.19
CA SER A 140 2.47 0.70 -21.27
C SER A 140 2.35 -0.24 -22.47
N LEU A 141 1.78 -1.41 -22.25
CA LEU A 141 1.38 -2.33 -23.31
C LEU A 141 -0.08 -2.06 -23.71
N PRO A 142 -0.54 -2.55 -24.89
CA PRO A 142 -1.95 -2.55 -25.24
C PRO A 142 -2.80 -3.25 -24.18
N GLY A 143 -4.07 -2.86 -24.04
CA GLY A 143 -4.98 -3.45 -23.05
C GLY A 143 -5.21 -4.96 -23.21
N SER A 144 -4.92 -5.53 -24.38
CA SER A 144 -4.99 -6.97 -24.66
C SER A 144 -3.78 -7.75 -24.16
N ALA A 145 -2.68 -7.10 -23.79
CA ALA A 145 -1.40 -7.76 -23.56
C ALA A 145 -1.45 -8.80 -22.44
N LEU A 146 -2.32 -8.62 -21.43
CA LEU A 146 -2.48 -9.59 -20.36
C LEU A 146 -3.15 -10.88 -20.85
N LEU A 147 -4.11 -10.77 -21.79
CA LEU A 147 -4.80 -11.93 -22.37
C LEU A 147 -3.85 -12.78 -23.22
N GLU A 148 -2.94 -12.13 -23.92
CA GLU A 148 -1.94 -12.76 -24.80
C GLU A 148 -0.88 -13.54 -24.01
N LEU A 149 -0.63 -13.21 -22.74
CA LEU A 149 0.31 -13.93 -21.87
C LEU A 149 -0.28 -15.22 -21.26
N THR A 150 -1.61 -15.38 -21.32
CA THR A 150 -2.32 -16.52 -20.73
C THR A 150 -2.77 -17.57 -21.73
N GLY A 151 -2.59 -17.32 -23.03
CA GLY A 151 -2.85 -18.26 -24.13
C GLY A 151 -1.60 -19.00 -24.56
#